data_AF-A0A3B9CSV7-F1
#
_entry.id   AF-A0A3B9CSV7-F1
#
_cell.length_a   1.000
_cell.length_b   1.000
_cell.length_c   1.000
_cell.angle_alpha   90.00
_cell.angle_beta   90.00
_cell.angle_gamma   90.00
#
_symmetry.space_group_name_H-M   'P 1'
#
loop_
_entity.id
_entity.type
_entity.pdbx_description
1 polymer ?
#
loop_
_entity_poly.entity_id
_entity_poly.type
_entity_poly.pdbx_seq_one_letter_code
_entity_poly.pdbx_strand_id
1 'polypeptide(L)'
;MTDVVLTIANLAELKHPAPLNLCPLTPSLRGSADPFEKRNWIFAATTKVQMIRDWQHILDSQGNFHDLLKDPCQQEEVSPLDKTGPGRRQRLQRILDRLNGLPVDAPPEPQLL
;
A
#
# COMPACT_ATOMS: atom_id res chain seq x y z
N MET A 1 -6.83 7.60 0.75
CA MET A 1 -8.26 8.00 0.70
C MET A 1 -9.14 6.98 -0.02
N THR A 2 -8.57 6.10 -0.85
CA THR A 2 -9.34 5.15 -1.68
C THR A 2 -10.02 4.02 -0.90
N ASP A 3 -9.47 3.60 0.24
CA ASP A 3 -10.03 2.51 1.05
C ASP A 3 -11.42 2.83 1.59
N VAL A 4 -11.69 4.10 1.95
CA VAL A 4 -13.00 4.56 2.45
C VAL A 4 -14.06 4.42 1.35
N VAL A 5 -13.75 4.90 0.14
CA VAL A 5 -14.67 4.85 -1.01
C VAL A 5 -15.03 3.41 -1.35
N LEU A 6 -14.03 2.52 -1.43
CA LEU A 6 -14.25 1.11 -1.74
C LEU A 6 -14.99 0.39 -0.62
N THR A 7 -14.71 0.72 0.63
CA THR A 7 -15.42 0.11 1.79
C THR A 7 -16.89 0.52 1.80
N ILE A 8 -17.20 1.81 1.57
CA ILE A 8 -18.59 2.28 1.47
C ILE A 8 -19.30 1.63 0.28
N ALA A 9 -18.67 1.59 -0.90
CA ALA A 9 -19.25 0.94 -2.08
C ALA A 9 -19.54 -0.55 -1.83
N ASN A 10 -18.63 -1.25 -1.14
CA ASN A 10 -18.78 -2.67 -0.82
C ASN A 10 -19.88 -2.92 0.23
N LEU A 11 -19.99 -2.05 1.25
CA LEU A 11 -21.07 -2.11 2.24
C LEU A 11 -22.44 -1.79 1.63
N ALA A 12 -22.48 -0.90 0.64
CA ALA A 12 -23.70 -0.52 -0.08
C ALA A 12 -24.04 -1.45 -1.26
N GLU A 13 -23.27 -2.54 -1.46
CA GLU A 13 -23.46 -3.52 -2.54
C GLU A 13 -23.43 -2.91 -3.96
N LEU A 14 -22.71 -1.79 -4.12
CA LEU A 14 -22.57 -1.10 -5.41
C LEU A 14 -21.48 -1.76 -6.27
N LYS A 15 -21.70 -1.79 -7.59
CA LYS A 15 -20.66 -2.24 -8.54
C LYS A 15 -19.43 -1.35 -8.45
N HIS A 16 -18.28 -1.97 -8.23
CA HIS A 16 -17.00 -1.26 -8.15
C HIS A 16 -16.63 -0.62 -9.50
N PRO A 17 -16.27 0.68 -9.53
CA PRO A 17 -15.73 1.28 -10.74
C PRO A 17 -14.30 0.77 -10.96
N ALA A 18 -14.11 -0.03 -12.02
CA ALA A 18 -12.84 -0.53 -12.56
C ALA A 18 -12.03 -1.50 -11.65
N PRO A 19 -11.11 -2.31 -12.22
CA PRO A 19 -10.31 -3.26 -11.45
C PRO A 19 -9.17 -2.52 -10.73
N LEU A 20 -9.51 -1.67 -9.76
CA LEU A 20 -8.50 -1.20 -8.82
C LEU A 20 -8.08 -2.42 -7.99
N ASN A 21 -6.79 -2.77 -8.04
CA ASN A 21 -6.13 -3.75 -7.18
C ASN A 21 -6.08 -3.26 -5.71
N LEU A 22 -7.21 -2.78 -5.19
CA LEU A 22 -7.38 -2.20 -3.88
C LEU A 22 -8.31 -3.06 -3.04
N CYS A 23 -7.87 -3.34 -1.82
CA CYS A 23 -8.56 -4.23 -0.89
C CYS A 23 -9.45 -3.36 0.01
N PRO A 24 -10.79 -3.52 -0.03
CA PRO A 24 -11.67 -2.82 0.91
C PRO A 24 -11.40 -3.28 2.34
N LEU A 25 -11.73 -2.43 3.32
CA LEU A 25 -11.61 -2.77 4.74
C LEU A 25 -12.74 -3.68 5.25
N THR A 26 -13.72 -3.99 4.39
CA THR A 26 -14.90 -4.79 4.71
C THR A 26 -14.59 -6.11 5.44
N PRO A 27 -13.58 -6.91 5.04
CA PRO A 27 -13.24 -8.14 5.77
C PRO A 27 -12.86 -7.88 7.22
N SER A 28 -12.15 -6.78 7.49
CA SER A 28 -11.78 -6.39 8.86
C SER A 28 -13.00 -5.92 9.66
N LEU A 29 -13.90 -5.15 9.04
CA LEU A 29 -15.14 -4.68 9.68
C LEU A 29 -16.12 -5.83 9.97
N ARG A 30 -16.12 -6.88 9.13
CA ARG A 30 -16.93 -8.09 9.33
C ARG A 30 -16.30 -9.10 10.30
N GLY A 31 -15.15 -8.78 10.88
CA GLY A 31 -14.46 -9.65 11.83
C GLY A 31 -13.81 -10.89 11.21
N SER A 32 -13.52 -10.88 9.90
CA SER A 32 -12.82 -11.98 9.26
C SER A 32 -11.47 -12.23 9.93
N ALA A 33 -11.17 -13.49 10.21
CA ALA A 33 -9.89 -13.93 10.78
C ALA A 33 -8.85 -14.24 9.70
N ASP A 34 -9.23 -14.29 8.42
CA ASP A 34 -8.35 -14.69 7.33
C ASP A 34 -7.26 -13.63 7.08
N PRO A 35 -5.97 -13.97 7.27
CA PRO A 35 -4.86 -13.05 7.03
C PRO A 35 -4.61 -12.76 5.54
N PHE A 36 -5.18 -13.54 4.61
CA PHE A 36 -5.10 -13.30 3.17
C PHE A 36 -6.18 -12.33 2.67
N GLU A 37 -7.30 -12.22 3.39
CA GLU A 37 -8.30 -11.17 3.16
C GLU A 37 -7.86 -9.81 3.69
N LYS A 38 -6.89 -9.80 4.60
CA LYS A 38 -6.31 -8.59 5.20
C LYS A 38 -5.02 -8.19 4.50
N ARG A 39 -4.99 -6.96 3.99
CA ARG A 39 -3.77 -6.41 3.40
C ARG A 39 -2.75 -6.09 4.50
N ASN A 40 -1.56 -6.68 4.40
CA ASN A 40 -0.46 -6.49 5.36
C ASN A 40 0.56 -5.40 4.90
N TRP A 41 0.15 -4.52 3.99
CA TRP A 41 0.97 -3.43 3.46
C TRP A 41 0.09 -2.25 3.03
N ILE A 42 0.67 -1.05 3.03
CA ILE A 42 0.01 0.20 2.63
C ILE A 42 0.87 0.85 1.56
N PHE A 43 0.23 1.35 0.51
CA PHE A 43 0.88 2.12 -0.53
C PHE A 43 0.39 3.56 -0.47
N ALA A 44 1.31 4.50 -0.62
CA ALA A 44 1.00 5.91 -0.78
C ALA A 44 1.85 6.48 -1.91
N ALA A 45 1.26 7.36 -2.71
CA ALA A 45 1.96 8.04 -3.79
C ALA A 45 1.72 9.53 -3.70
N THR A 46 2.77 10.27 -4.03
CA THR A 46 2.77 11.70 -4.30
C THR A 46 3.38 11.91 -5.68
N THR A 47 3.27 13.12 -6.24
CA THR A 47 3.83 13.44 -7.57
C THR A 47 5.34 13.14 -7.68
N LYS A 48 6.07 13.15 -6.56
CA LYS A 48 7.54 12.99 -6.53
C LYS A 48 8.01 11.65 -5.99
N VAL A 49 7.26 11.07 -5.05
CA VAL A 49 7.68 9.88 -4.30
C VAL A 49 6.53 8.91 -4.15
N GLN A 50 6.80 7.65 -4.43
CA GLN A 50 5.92 6.54 -4.12
C GLN A 50 6.53 5.75 -2.96
N MET A 51 5.69 5.32 -2.02
CA MET A 51 6.13 4.60 -0.85
C MET A 51 5.24 3.38 -0.61
N ILE A 52 5.86 2.32 -0.13
CA ILE A 52 5.18 1.15 0.38
C ILE A 52 5.67 0.85 1.78
N ARG A 53 4.74 0.51 2.67
CA ARG A 53 5.02 0.17 4.06
C ARG A 53 4.35 -1.14 4.42
N ASP A 54 5.03 -2.02 5.14
CA ASP A 54 4.39 -3.10 5.90
C ASP A 54 4.39 -2.80 7.40
N TRP A 55 4.01 -3.79 8.22
CA TRP A 55 3.94 -3.62 9.67
C TRP A 55 5.27 -3.20 10.31
N GLN A 56 6.42 -3.55 9.69
CA GLN A 56 7.75 -3.31 10.25
C GLN A 56 8.60 -2.37 9.41
N HIS A 57 8.50 -2.40 8.08
CA HIS A 57 9.41 -1.64 7.21
C HIS A 57 8.67 -0.71 6.28
N ILE A 58 9.35 0.38 5.90
CA ILE A 58 8.95 1.29 4.84
C ILE A 58 10.04 1.33 3.77
N LEU A 59 9.62 1.37 2.52
CA LEU A 59 10.47 1.52 1.33
C LEU A 59 9.86 2.58 0.43
N ASP A 60 10.66 3.51 -0.06
CA ASP A 60 10.23 4.47 -1.06
C ASP A 60 10.90 4.28 -2.43
N SER A 61 10.42 5.03 -3.41
CA SER A 61 10.92 5.02 -4.79
C SER A 61 12.31 5.63 -4.95
N GLN A 62 12.86 6.28 -3.91
CA GLN A 62 14.24 6.78 -3.88
C GLN A 62 15.21 5.75 -3.31
N GLY A 63 14.68 4.64 -2.77
CA GLY A 63 15.45 3.54 -2.21
C GLY A 63 15.71 3.65 -0.71
N ASN A 64 15.10 4.62 -0.02
CA ASN A 64 15.19 4.77 1.42
C ASN A 64 14.44 3.60 2.09
N PHE A 65 15.11 2.91 3.02
CA PHE A 65 14.58 1.72 3.66
C PHE A 65 14.79 1.77 5.17
N HIS A 66 13.69 1.80 5.93
CA HIS A 66 13.70 1.97 7.39
C HIS A 66 12.90 0.88 8.10
N ASP A 67 13.33 0.54 9.32
CA ASP A 67 12.61 -0.35 10.24
C ASP A 67 11.85 0.50 11.26
N LEU A 68 10.53 0.55 11.13
CA LEU A 68 9.63 1.38 11.93
C LEU A 68 9.44 0.91 13.37
N LEU A 69 9.85 -0.33 13.71
CA LEU A 69 9.81 -0.80 15.09
C LEU A 69 11.04 -0.34 15.87
N LYS A 70 12.19 -0.26 15.19
CA LYS A 70 13.46 0.18 15.78
C LYS A 70 13.65 1.69 15.67
N ASP A 71 13.22 2.25 14.54
CA ASP A 71 13.33 3.66 14.19
C ASP A 71 12.01 4.18 13.60
N PRO A 72 11.03 4.50 14.48
CA PRO A 72 9.73 5.03 14.05
C PRO A 72 9.86 6.41 13.38
N CYS A 73 10.95 7.12 13.63
CA CYS A 73 11.21 8.47 13.11
C CYS A 73 11.94 8.47 11.76
N GLN A 74 12.38 7.31 11.26
CA GLN A 74 13.04 7.16 9.95
C GLN A 74 14.30 8.03 9.82
N GLN A 75 15.09 8.09 10.89
CA GLN A 75 16.35 8.83 10.94
C GLN A 75 17.51 8.02 10.37
N GLU A 76 17.49 6.70 10.52
CA GLU A 76 18.57 5.79 10.16
C GLU A 76 18.09 4.72 9.18
N GLU A 77 18.89 4.44 8.14
CA GLU A 77 18.61 3.32 7.25
C GLU A 77 18.83 1.98 7.95
N VAL A 78 18.11 0.95 7.51
CA VAL A 78 18.36 -0.41 8.00
C VAL A 78 19.78 -0.84 7.66
N SER A 79 20.54 -1.23 8.68
CA SER A 79 21.91 -1.69 8.53
C SER A 79 22.03 -2.81 7.49
N PRO A 80 23.02 -2.75 6.57
CA PRO A 80 23.32 -3.85 5.64
C PRO A 80 23.66 -5.18 6.34
N LEU A 81 24.02 -5.14 7.62
CA LEU A 81 24.33 -6.31 8.43
C LEU A 81 23.07 -7.01 8.99
N ASP A 82 21.88 -6.42 8.84
CA ASP A 82 20.63 -7.06 9.24
C ASP A 82 20.35 -8.26 8.32
N LYS A 83 20.32 -9.47 8.92
CA LYS A 83 20.11 -10.73 8.19
C LYS A 83 18.73 -10.81 7.51
N THR A 84 17.75 -10.06 7.99
CA THR A 84 16.37 -10.08 7.49
C THR A 84 16.03 -8.90 6.57
N GLY A 85 16.79 -7.79 6.67
CA GLY A 85 16.59 -6.56 5.91
C GLY A 85 16.54 -6.76 4.38
N PRO A 86 17.54 -7.41 3.76
CA PRO A 86 17.59 -7.57 2.31
C PRO A 86 16.39 -8.31 1.71
N GLY A 87 15.93 -9.40 2.34
CA GLY A 87 14.79 -10.17 1.85
C GLY A 87 13.47 -9.39 1.95
N ARG A 88 13.31 -8.59 3.01
CA ARG A 88 12.13 -7.73 3.18
C ARG A 88 12.12 -6.55 2.21
N ARG A 89 13.27 -5.90 2.01
CA ARG A 89 13.45 -4.87 0.99
C ARG A 89 13.05 -5.39 -0.40
N GLN A 90 13.53 -6.57 -0.80
CA GLN A 90 13.16 -7.18 -2.09
C GLN A 90 11.67 -7.50 -2.21
N ARG A 91 11.00 -7.91 -1.14
CA ARG A 91 9.55 -8.13 -1.13
C ARG A 91 8.79 -6.84 -1.37
N LEU A 92 9.14 -5.79 -0.62
CA LEU A 92 8.52 -4.48 -0.75
C LEU A 92 8.79 -3.86 -2.12
N GLN A 93 10.02 -3.97 -2.64
CA GLN A 93 10.38 -3.48 -3.97
C GLN A 93 9.52 -4.12 -5.05
N ARG A 94 9.34 -5.44 -5.03
CA ARG A 94 8.47 -6.14 -6.00
C ARG A 94 7.03 -5.66 -5.98
N ILE A 95 6.50 -5.33 -4.80
CA ILE A 95 5.13 -4.82 -4.69
C ILE A 95 5.09 -3.37 -5.18
N LEU A 96 6.09 -2.55 -4.83
CA LEU A 96 6.22 -1.17 -5.29
C LEU A 96 6.31 -1.11 -6.83
N ASP A 97 7.13 -1.96 -7.44
CA ASP A 97 7.28 -2.07 -8.90
C ASP A 97 5.97 -2.48 -9.61
N ARG A 98 5.17 -3.33 -8.97
CA ARG A 98 3.84 -3.72 -9.49
C ARG A 98 2.83 -2.56 -9.46
N LEU A 99 3.01 -1.62 -8.53
CA LEU A 99 2.13 -0.46 -8.34
C LEU A 99 2.64 0.78 -9.10
N ASN A 100 3.95 0.86 -9.35
CA ASN A 100 4.61 1.82 -10.23
C ASN A 100 4.05 1.67 -11.65
N GLY A 101 3.09 2.53 -12.00
CA GLY A 101 2.31 2.45 -13.25
C GLY A 101 0.84 2.82 -13.06
N LEU A 102 0.36 2.89 -11.82
CA LEU A 102 -0.93 3.47 -11.51
C LEU A 102 -0.85 5.01 -11.58
N PRO A 103 -1.74 5.67 -12.34
CA PRO A 103 -1.75 7.13 -12.39
C PRO A 103 -2.11 7.67 -11.00
N VAL A 104 -1.20 8.48 -10.44
CA VAL A 104 -1.33 9.09 -9.11
C VAL A 104 -2.37 10.21 -9.10
N ASP A 105 -2.71 10.76 -10.26
CA ASP A 105 -3.62 11.91 -10.44
C ASP A 105 -4.44 11.83 -11.74
N ALA A 106 -4.96 10.65 -12.14
CA ALA A 106 -5.92 10.64 -13.26
C ALA A 106 -7.21 11.34 -12.79
N PRO A 107 -7.62 12.50 -13.35
CA PRO A 107 -8.93 13.04 -13.07
C PRO A 107 -9.98 11.99 -13.49
N PRO A 108 -11.09 11.84 -12.75
CA PRO A 108 -12.17 10.96 -13.20
C PRO A 108 -12.58 11.43 -14.60
N GLU A 109 -12.46 10.55 -15.60
CA GLU A 109 -12.89 10.88 -16.96
C GLU A 109 -14.35 11.37 -16.90
N PRO A 110 -14.68 12.52 -17.53
CA PRO A 110 -16.05 12.97 -17.59
C PRO A 110 -16.84 11.91 -18.36
N GLN A 111 -17.77 11.26 -17.65
CA GLN A 111 -18.75 10.38 -18.29
C GLN A 111 -19.60 11.28 -19.20
N LEU A 112 -19.34 11.21 -20.50
CA LEU A 112 -20.20 11.83 -21.50
C LEU A 112 -21.55 11.10 -21.45
N LEU A 113 -22.58 11.88 -21.11
CA LEU A 113 -24.00 11.50 -21.13
C LEU A 113 -24.46 11.10 -22.54
#